data_AF-A0A316M132-F1
#
_entry.id   AF-A0A316M132-F1
#
_cell.length_a   1.000
_cell.length_b   1.000
_cell.length_c   1.000
_cell.angle_alpha   90.00
_cell.angle_beta   90.00
_cell.angle_gamma   90.00
#
_symmetry.space_group_name_H-M   'P 1'
#
loop_
_entity.id
_entity.type
_entity.pdbx_description
1 polymer ?
#
loop_
_entity_poly.entity_id
_entity_poly.type
_entity_poly.pdbx_seq_one_letter_code
_entity_poly.pdbx_strand_id
1 'polypeptide(L)'
;MEIKETVKAVHENAEKHGFWEDYNEIFDTEMSVKFRGQMINNAIGNRLMLISGEVAEAHEGLRKNDTENFKEELADIVIRVMDLCGGLRIDLEAEIKAKIEKNKDRPYKHGKSF
;
A
#
# COMPACT_ATOMS: atom_id res chain seq x y z
N MET A 1 4.40 -0.99 18.72
CA MET A 1 4.91 -1.04 17.34
C MET A 1 4.78 0.35 16.77
N GLU A 2 5.90 1.01 16.48
CA GLU A 2 5.87 2.33 15.82
C GLU A 2 5.68 2.13 14.32
N ILE A 3 4.72 2.83 13.71
CA ILE A 3 4.34 2.65 12.29
C ILE A 3 5.57 2.78 11.39
N LYS A 4 6.44 3.75 11.68
CA LYS A 4 7.66 4.00 10.92
C LYS A 4 8.64 2.83 10.94
N GLU A 5 8.82 2.18 12.09
CA GLU A 5 9.69 1.00 12.22
C GLU A 5 9.11 -0.20 11.46
N THR A 6 7.79 -0.38 11.52
CA THR A 6 7.10 -1.45 10.78
C THR A 6 7.18 -1.26 9.28
N VAL A 7 6.94 -0.03 8.78
CA VAL A 7 7.08 0.29 7.36
C VAL A 7 8.48 -0.08 6.86
N LYS A 8 9.51 0.28 7.63
CA LYS A 8 10.89 -0.08 7.30
C LYS A 8 11.08 -1.61 7.27
N ALA A 9 10.68 -2.32 8.31
CA ALA A 9 10.86 -3.77 8.40
C ALA A 9 10.09 -4.54 7.30
N VAL A 10 8.86 -4.13 7.00
CA VAL A 10 8.03 -4.69 5.94
C VAL A 10 8.68 -4.48 4.58
N HIS A 11 9.10 -3.25 4.29
CA HIS A 11 9.71 -2.92 3.01
C HIS A 11 11.06 -3.63 2.81
N GLU A 12 11.93 -3.64 3.82
CA GLU A 12 13.19 -4.38 3.77
C GLU A 12 12.96 -5.88 3.54
N ASN A 13 11.89 -6.45 4.10
CA ASN A 13 11.53 -7.84 3.83
C ASN A 13 11.07 -8.03 2.37
N ALA A 14 10.22 -7.13 1.84
CA ALA A 14 9.77 -7.20 0.46
C ALA A 14 10.94 -7.06 -0.54
N GLU A 15 11.86 -6.12 -0.31
CA GLU A 15 13.06 -5.96 -1.14
C GLU A 15 13.93 -7.22 -1.14
N LYS A 16 14.17 -7.83 0.04
CA LYS A 16 14.94 -9.08 0.14
C LYS A 16 14.35 -10.25 -0.65
N HIS A 17 13.05 -10.22 -0.92
CA HIS A 17 12.34 -11.23 -1.69
C HIS A 17 12.12 -10.84 -3.16
N GLY A 18 12.79 -9.77 -3.63
CA GLY A 18 12.79 -9.38 -5.05
C GLY A 18 11.54 -8.61 -5.50
N PHE A 19 10.63 -8.25 -4.59
CA PHE A 19 9.38 -7.53 -4.96
C PHE A 19 9.60 -6.11 -5.49
N TRP A 20 10.83 -5.59 -5.49
CA TRP A 20 11.20 -4.26 -5.97
C TRP A 20 12.24 -4.25 -7.09
N GLU A 21 12.64 -5.42 -7.61
CA GLU A 21 13.59 -5.52 -8.72
C GLU A 21 13.08 -4.80 -9.97
N ASP A 22 11.81 -5.01 -10.34
CA ASP A 22 11.16 -4.35 -11.48
C ASP A 22 11.19 -2.82 -11.41
N TYR A 23 11.07 -2.26 -10.21
CA TYR A 23 11.10 -0.83 -9.96
C TYR A 23 12.54 -0.30 -9.99
N ASN A 24 13.46 -1.02 -9.36
CA ASN A 24 14.87 -0.64 -9.26
C ASN A 24 15.57 -0.66 -10.63
N GLU A 25 15.31 -1.69 -11.44
CA GLU A 25 15.87 -1.85 -12.80
C GLU A 25 15.52 -0.68 -13.74
N ILE A 26 14.40 0.01 -13.50
CA ILE A 26 14.04 1.21 -14.26
C ILE A 26 15.15 2.27 -14.12
N PHE A 27 15.70 2.45 -12.92
CA PHE A 27 16.71 3.46 -12.63
C PHE A 27 18.07 3.12 -13.23
N ASP A 28 18.38 1.84 -13.36
CA ASP A 28 19.64 1.35 -13.94
C ASP A 28 19.61 1.26 -15.47
N THR A 29 18.43 1.31 -16.08
CA THR A 29 18.26 1.21 -17.54
C THR A 29 18.28 2.59 -18.21
N GLU A 30 19.04 2.72 -19.30
CA GLU A 30 19.03 3.92 -20.14
C GLU A 30 17.74 4.01 -20.97
N MET A 31 16.97 5.07 -20.76
CA MET A 31 15.71 5.31 -21.47
C MET A 31 15.30 6.79 -21.43
N SER A 32 14.40 7.18 -22.34
CA SER A 32 13.85 8.55 -22.34
C SER A 32 13.09 8.87 -21.04
N VAL A 33 13.13 10.14 -20.63
CA VAL A 33 12.42 10.62 -19.42
C VAL A 33 10.93 10.28 -19.46
N LYS A 34 10.29 10.43 -20.62
CA LYS A 34 8.87 10.10 -20.81
C LYS A 34 8.60 8.62 -20.57
N PHE A 35 9.42 7.74 -21.13
CA PHE A 35 9.26 6.30 -20.98
C PHE A 35 9.54 5.85 -19.54
N ARG A 36 10.57 6.42 -18.89
CA ARG A 36 10.87 6.20 -17.47
C ARG A 36 9.66 6.49 -16.58
N GLY A 37 9.02 7.64 -16.78
CA GLY A 37 7.81 8.00 -16.02
C GLY A 37 6.67 7.01 -16.21
N GLN A 38 6.49 6.49 -17.43
CA GLN A 38 5.49 5.46 -17.70
C GLN A 38 5.79 4.15 -16.96
N MET A 39 7.04 3.70 -16.98
CA MET A 39 7.46 2.47 -16.29
C MET A 39 7.29 2.58 -14.78
N ILE A 40 7.66 3.73 -14.19
CA ILE A 40 7.43 4.00 -12.76
C ILE A 40 5.94 3.91 -12.42
N ASN A 41 5.08 4.54 -13.23
CA ASN A 41 3.63 4.49 -13.02
C ASN A 41 3.08 3.07 -13.14
N ASN A 42 3.59 2.26 -14.07
CA ASN A 42 3.19 0.86 -14.20
C ASN A 42 3.60 0.03 -12.99
N ALA A 43 4.84 0.19 -12.51
CA ALA A 43 5.35 -0.52 -11.33
C ALA A 43 4.56 -0.17 -10.06
N ILE A 44 4.22 1.11 -9.87
CA ILE A 44 3.35 1.57 -8.78
C ILE A 44 1.93 1.04 -8.98
N GLY A 45 1.41 1.09 -10.21
CA GLY A 45 0.08 0.56 -10.57
C GLY A 45 -0.07 -0.92 -10.23
N ASN A 46 0.94 -1.74 -10.51
CA ASN A 46 0.95 -3.16 -10.14
C ASN A 46 0.83 -3.35 -8.62
N ARG A 47 1.58 -2.59 -7.83
CA ARG A 47 1.52 -2.66 -6.35
C ARG A 47 0.16 -2.20 -5.82
N LEU A 48 -0.45 -1.18 -6.41
CA LEU A 48 -1.82 -0.76 -6.10
C LEU A 48 -2.83 -1.88 -6.40
N MET A 49 -2.63 -2.63 -7.48
CA MET A 49 -3.50 -3.76 -7.79
C MET A 49 -3.32 -4.94 -6.85
N LEU A 50 -2.12 -5.17 -6.31
CA LEU A 50 -1.92 -6.16 -5.24
C LEU A 50 -2.71 -5.80 -3.99
N ILE A 51 -2.68 -4.53 -3.56
CA ILE A 51 -3.52 -4.04 -2.44
C ILE A 51 -5.01 -4.28 -2.73
N SER A 52 -5.45 -4.00 -3.96
CA SER A 52 -6.84 -4.26 -4.35
C SER A 52 -7.20 -5.75 -4.36
N GLY A 53 -6.23 -6.64 -4.58
CA GLY A 53 -6.36 -8.10 -4.46
C GLY A 53 -6.73 -8.49 -3.03
N GLU A 54 -5.96 -8.04 -2.04
CA GLU A 54 -6.20 -8.36 -0.63
C GLU A 54 -7.59 -7.87 -0.16
N VAL A 55 -8.07 -6.73 -0.69
CA VAL A 55 -9.45 -6.25 -0.44
C VAL A 55 -10.50 -7.21 -1.01
N ALA A 56 -10.26 -7.77 -2.20
CA ALA A 56 -11.15 -8.75 -2.80
C ALA A 56 -11.16 -10.07 -2.00
N GLU A 57 -10.00 -10.50 -1.51
CA GLU A 57 -9.86 -11.70 -0.66
C GLU A 57 -10.55 -11.51 0.70
N ALA A 58 -10.38 -10.34 1.33
CA ALA A 58 -11.12 -9.99 2.54
C ALA A 58 -12.64 -10.06 2.31
N HIS A 59 -13.12 -9.48 1.21
CA HIS A 59 -14.55 -9.53 0.86
C HIS A 59 -15.04 -10.98 0.64
N GLU A 60 -14.23 -11.84 0.03
CA GLU A 60 -14.57 -13.25 -0.16
C GLU A 60 -14.62 -14.01 1.17
N GLY A 61 -13.70 -13.73 2.10
CA GLY A 61 -13.73 -14.26 3.46
C GLY A 61 -15.05 -13.90 4.17
N LEU A 62 -15.46 -12.62 4.10
CA LEU A 62 -16.75 -12.17 4.61
C LEU A 62 -17.93 -12.93 3.96
N ARG A 63 -17.90 -13.10 2.64
CA ARG A 63 -18.97 -13.77 1.88
C ARG A 63 -19.11 -15.26 2.22
N LYS A 64 -18.02 -15.90 2.62
CA LYS A 64 -17.96 -17.30 3.05
C LYS A 64 -18.16 -17.52 4.55
N ASN A 65 -18.34 -16.45 5.34
CA ASN A 65 -18.29 -16.48 6.81
C ASN A 65 -16.96 -17.00 7.37
N ASP A 66 -15.87 -16.87 6.61
CA ASP A 66 -14.53 -17.20 7.06
C ASP A 66 -13.91 -15.97 7.73
N THR A 67 -14.13 -15.87 9.04
CA THR A 67 -13.72 -14.69 9.81
C THR A 67 -12.21 -14.67 10.06
N GLU A 68 -11.54 -15.81 10.04
CA GLU A 68 -10.08 -15.87 10.24
C GLU A 68 -9.38 -15.37 8.98
N ASN A 69 -9.78 -15.88 7.79
CA ASN A 69 -9.29 -15.35 6.51
C ASN A 69 -9.56 -13.85 6.40
N PHE A 70 -10.78 -13.39 6.74
CA PHE A 70 -11.08 -11.95 6.70
C PHE A 70 -10.11 -11.09 7.52
N LYS A 71 -9.72 -11.54 8.72
CA LYS A 71 -8.79 -10.79 9.58
C LYS A 71 -7.37 -10.80 9.00
N GLU A 72 -6.94 -11.94 8.45
CA GLU A 72 -5.63 -12.10 7.82
C GLU A 72 -5.49 -11.14 6.62
N GLU A 73 -6.49 -11.12 5.74
CA GLU A 73 -6.48 -10.23 4.57
C GLU A 73 -6.52 -8.74 4.94
N LEU A 74 -7.19 -8.38 6.04
CA LEU A 74 -7.12 -7.00 6.56
C LEU A 74 -5.70 -6.63 7.00
N ALA A 75 -4.95 -7.56 7.56
CA ALA A 75 -3.55 -7.33 7.89
C ALA A 75 -2.71 -7.20 6.61
N ASP A 76 -2.96 -8.04 5.60
CA ASP A 76 -2.24 -7.99 4.32
C ASP A 76 -2.47 -6.67 3.58
N ILE A 77 -3.70 -6.14 3.56
CA ILE A 77 -3.98 -4.79 3.04
C ILE A 77 -3.05 -3.75 3.68
N VAL A 78 -2.93 -3.78 5.02
CA VAL A 78 -2.09 -2.82 5.76
C VAL A 78 -0.62 -3.03 5.45
N ILE A 79 -0.14 -4.27 5.40
CA ILE A 79 1.24 -4.63 5.09
C ILE A 79 1.62 -4.19 3.67
N ARG A 80 0.76 -4.42 2.67
CA ARG A 80 0.97 -3.98 1.29
C ARG A 80 1.04 -2.46 1.16
N VAL A 81 0.18 -1.74 1.89
CA VAL A 81 0.23 -0.27 1.96
C VAL A 81 1.54 0.19 2.61
N MET A 82 1.96 -0.46 3.70
CA MET A 82 3.23 -0.14 4.38
C MET A 82 4.44 -0.39 3.46
N ASP A 83 4.50 -1.51 2.75
CA ASP A 83 5.57 -1.80 1.76
C ASP A 83 5.62 -0.72 0.67
N LEU A 84 4.47 -0.42 0.06
CA LEU A 84 4.38 0.63 -0.97
C LEU A 84 4.87 1.98 -0.44
N CYS A 85 4.48 2.36 0.79
CA CYS A 85 4.96 3.60 1.40
C CYS A 85 6.47 3.55 1.67
N GLY A 86 7.01 2.41 2.10
CA GLY A 86 8.44 2.21 2.33
C GLY A 86 9.25 2.43 1.05
N GLY A 87 8.89 1.75 -0.04
CA GLY A 87 9.63 1.88 -1.30
C GLY A 87 9.45 3.23 -2.00
N LEU A 88 8.33 3.91 -1.79
CA LEU A 88 8.13 5.30 -2.26
C LEU A 88 8.66 6.36 -1.28
N ARG A 89 9.22 5.96 -0.13
CA ARG A 89 9.74 6.85 0.92
C ARG A 89 8.68 7.83 1.45
N ILE A 90 7.43 7.38 1.57
CA ILE A 90 6.31 8.13 2.12
C ILE A 90 6.30 7.96 3.65
N ASP A 91 6.23 9.07 4.38
CA ASP A 91 6.02 9.05 5.84
C ASP A 91 4.54 8.75 6.14
N LEU A 92 4.20 7.46 6.13
CA LEU A 92 2.84 6.98 6.35
C LEU A 92 2.28 7.44 7.72
N GLU A 93 3.11 7.50 8.75
CA GLU A 93 2.67 7.92 10.08
C GLU A 93 2.26 9.40 10.07
N ALA A 94 3.06 10.27 9.44
CA ALA A 94 2.73 11.69 9.29
C ALA A 94 1.45 11.88 8.47
N GLU A 95 1.28 11.15 7.36
CA GLU A 95 0.08 11.20 6.52
C GLU A 95 -1.17 10.75 7.28
N ILE A 96 -1.09 9.67 8.06
CA ILE A 96 -2.18 9.20 8.91
C ILE A 96 -2.54 10.27 9.96
N LYS A 97 -1.56 10.83 10.67
CA LYS A 97 -1.80 11.89 11.67
C LYS A 97 -2.49 13.10 11.04
N ALA A 98 -1.96 13.60 9.92
CA ALA A 98 -2.56 14.72 9.19
C ALA A 98 -4.00 14.41 8.74
N LYS A 99 -4.25 13.18 8.26
CA LYS A 99 -5.57 12.74 7.82
C LYS A 99 -6.57 12.63 8.99
N ILE A 100 -6.14 12.12 10.14
CA ILE A 100 -6.96 12.02 11.35
C ILE A 100 -7.38 13.41 11.81
N GLU A 101 -6.45 14.36 11.91
CA GLU A 101 -6.79 15.74 12.30
C GLU A 101 -7.78 16.36 11.31
N LYS A 102 -7.56 16.22 10.01
CA LYS A 102 -8.49 16.67 8.97
C LYS A 102 -9.87 16.01 9.04
N ASN A 103 -9.96 14.78 9.55
CA ASN A 103 -11.23 14.04 9.64
C ASN A 103 -12.06 14.45 10.87
N LYS A 104 -11.43 14.95 11.95
CA LYS A 104 -12.15 15.39 13.17
C LYS A 104 -13.18 16.48 12.89
N ASP A 105 -12.87 17.38 11.97
CA ASP A 105 -13.73 18.51 11.63
C ASP A 105 -14.79 18.17 10.54
N ARG A 106 -14.89 16.90 10.13
CA ARG A 106 -15.81 16.54 9.04
C ARG A 106 -17.23 16.29 9.56
N PRO A 107 -18.25 16.67 8.77
CA PRO A 107 -19.64 16.36 9.12
C PRO A 107 -19.88 14.85 9.10
N TYR A 108 -20.97 14.41 9.71
CA TYR A 108 -21.37 12.99 9.76
C TYR A 108 -21.30 12.32 8.37
N LYS A 109 -20.59 11.19 8.29
CA LYS A 109 -20.27 10.43 7.05
C LYS A 109 -19.64 11.27 5.92
N HIS A 110 -19.15 12.46 6.23
CA HIS A 110 -18.70 13.45 5.25
C HIS A 110 -19.77 13.74 4.18
N GLY A 111 -21.05 13.64 4.54
CA GLY A 111 -22.19 13.79 3.62
C GLY A 111 -22.49 12.57 2.74
N LYS A 112 -21.86 11.40 2.99
CA LYS A 112 -22.08 10.16 2.23
C LYS A 112 -23.11 9.25 2.88
N SER A 113 -23.68 8.33 2.09
CA SER A 113 -24.62 7.30 2.57
C SER A 113 -23.92 6.17 3.34
N PHE A 114 -22.67 5.89 2.98
CA PHE A 114 -21.80 4.86 3.52
C PHE A 114 -20.35 5.36 3.49
#